data_AF-A0AAU0ZFR2-F1
#
_entry.id   AF-A0AAU0ZFR2-F1
#
_cell.length_a   1.000
_cell.length_b   1.000
_cell.length_c   1.000
_cell.angle_alpha   90.00
_cell.angle_beta   90.00
_cell.angle_gamma   90.00
#
_symmetry.space_group_name_H-M   'P 1'
#
loop_
_entity.id
_entity.type
_entity.pdbx_description
1 polymer ?
#
loop_
_entity_poly.entity_id
_entity_poly.type
_entity_poly.pdbx_seq_one_letter_code
_entity_poly.pdbx_strand_id
1 'polypeptide(L)'
;MSGEISRAGGDSGAGPSSPELRASHADRDRTVDVLRIAAGDGLLTAEELDERLEVALSARTLAELAPLTADLRPAAEAKDVVRIEQAHSGAIERRGRWVVPRRLELAVTFCAVTLDFTDAVLTHDTLVIDSSMTGKRLTLITRPGIVVDTDALQLAHCKVKQRHRPGAPDVPVTLRIELVGHKTHGSVVVRPPRRTFGQWLRPGG
;
A
#
# COMPACT_ATOMS: atom_id res chain seq x y z
N MET A 1 -10.04 -39.26 -59.09
CA MET A 1 -8.77 -38.70 -58.59
C MET A 1 -9.06 -37.28 -58.12
N SER A 2 -8.85 -37.05 -56.81
CA SER A 2 -8.59 -35.79 -56.10
C SER A 2 -9.60 -34.65 -56.29
N GLY A 3 -10.32 -34.17 -55.27
CA GLY A 3 -9.79 -33.64 -53.99
C GLY A 3 -9.23 -32.24 -54.27
N GLU A 4 -9.56 -31.16 -53.57
CA GLU A 4 -10.01 -31.00 -52.20
C GLU A 4 -10.40 -29.52 -51.96
N ILE A 5 -10.97 -29.30 -50.78
CA ILE A 5 -11.80 -28.24 -50.18
C ILE A 5 -11.24 -26.81 -50.09
N SER A 6 -12.18 -25.86 -50.14
CA SER A 6 -12.09 -24.56 -49.46
C SER A 6 -12.27 -24.74 -47.95
N ARG A 7 -11.45 -24.06 -47.13
CA ARG A 7 -11.88 -23.38 -45.89
C ARG A 7 -10.80 -22.45 -45.37
N ALA A 8 -11.14 -21.17 -45.29
CA ALA A 8 -10.50 -20.21 -44.41
C ALA A 8 -10.92 -20.51 -42.96
N GLY A 9 -9.95 -20.53 -42.05
CA GLY A 9 -10.16 -20.69 -40.61
C GLY A 9 -8.95 -20.14 -39.88
N GLY A 10 -9.18 -19.12 -39.05
CA GLY A 10 -8.16 -18.28 -38.45
C GLY A 10 -7.20 -19.01 -37.51
N ASP A 11 -5.93 -18.64 -37.61
CA ASP A 11 -4.94 -18.82 -36.57
C ASP A 11 -4.88 -17.52 -35.74
N SER A 12 -5.87 -17.33 -34.88
CA SER A 12 -5.68 -16.47 -33.72
C SER A 12 -4.91 -17.30 -32.71
N GLY A 13 -3.59 -17.25 -32.80
CA GLY A 13 -2.68 -17.85 -31.84
C GLY A 13 -2.97 -17.30 -30.44
N ALA A 14 -3.70 -18.09 -29.66
CA ALA A 14 -3.79 -17.93 -28.22
C ALA A 14 -2.35 -18.02 -27.68
N GLY A 15 -1.87 -16.92 -27.12
CA GLY A 15 -0.55 -16.84 -26.50
C GLY A 15 -0.39 -17.90 -25.40
N PRO A 16 0.86 -18.26 -25.06
CA PRO A 16 1.15 -19.33 -24.12
C PRO A 16 0.47 -19.04 -22.77
N SER A 17 -0.40 -19.97 -22.33
CA SER A 17 -0.93 -19.98 -20.98
C SER A 17 0.24 -20.07 -20.01
N SER A 18 0.52 -18.96 -19.33
CA SER A 18 1.47 -18.91 -18.23
C SER A 18 1.20 -20.07 -17.27
N PRO A 19 2.23 -20.78 -16.77
CA PRO A 19 2.03 -21.90 -15.87
C PRO A 19 1.19 -21.44 -14.68
N GLU A 20 -0.03 -21.99 -14.57
CA GLU A 20 -0.99 -21.59 -13.55
C GLU A 20 -0.39 -21.87 -12.16
N LEU A 21 -0.06 -20.79 -11.44
CA LEU A 21 0.52 -20.87 -10.12
C LEU A 21 -0.44 -21.64 -9.20
N ARG A 22 0.06 -22.69 -8.54
CA ARG A 22 -0.73 -23.51 -7.61
C ARG A 22 -1.16 -22.68 -6.41
N ALA A 23 -2.45 -22.73 -6.07
CA ALA A 23 -2.97 -22.06 -4.88
C ALA A 23 -2.51 -22.77 -3.61
N SER A 24 -1.96 -22.01 -2.66
CA SER A 24 -1.68 -22.51 -1.32
C SER A 24 -2.96 -22.55 -0.47
N HIS A 25 -2.90 -23.20 0.69
CA HIS A 25 -4.03 -23.16 1.64
C HIS A 25 -4.31 -21.73 2.11
N ALA A 26 -3.27 -20.93 2.34
CA ALA A 26 -3.39 -19.54 2.73
C ALA A 26 -4.08 -18.67 1.67
N ASP A 27 -3.92 -19.01 0.39
CA ASP A 27 -4.60 -18.29 -0.70
C ASP A 27 -6.09 -18.63 -0.72
N ARG A 28 -6.46 -19.90 -0.52
CA ARG A 28 -7.87 -20.32 -0.37
C ARG A 28 -8.53 -19.66 0.83
N ASP A 29 -7.85 -19.65 1.99
CA ASP A 29 -8.38 -19.07 3.22
C ASP A 29 -8.59 -17.56 3.07
N ARG A 30 -7.65 -16.86 2.41
CA ARG A 30 -7.79 -15.43 2.10
C ARG A 30 -9.02 -15.16 1.21
N THR A 31 -9.25 -15.98 0.19
CA THR A 31 -10.44 -15.85 -0.67
C THR A 31 -11.73 -16.08 0.13
N VAL A 32 -11.76 -17.09 1.01
CA VAL A 32 -12.90 -17.37 1.90
C VAL A 32 -13.22 -16.18 2.81
N ASP A 33 -12.20 -15.52 3.37
CA ASP A 33 -12.39 -14.35 4.23
C ASP A 33 -12.99 -13.17 3.46
N VAL A 34 -12.53 -12.90 2.24
CA VAL A 34 -13.09 -11.84 1.37
C VAL A 34 -14.56 -12.12 1.05
N LEU A 35 -14.91 -13.35 0.71
CA LEU A 35 -16.29 -13.76 0.41
C LEU A 35 -17.21 -13.56 1.62
N ARG A 36 -16.78 -13.97 2.82
CA ARG A 36 -17.55 -13.79 4.06
C ARG A 36 -17.77 -12.33 4.42
N ILE A 37 -16.75 -11.48 4.21
CA ILE A 37 -16.88 -10.04 4.42
C ILE A 37 -17.89 -9.45 3.43
N ALA A 38 -17.80 -9.80 2.14
CA ALA A 38 -18.72 -9.31 1.11
C ALA A 38 -20.18 -9.71 1.39
N ALA A 39 -20.42 -10.92 1.90
CA ALA A 39 -21.75 -11.34 2.35
C ALA A 39 -22.23 -10.55 3.58
N GLY A 40 -21.35 -10.29 4.54
CA GLY A 40 -21.64 -9.43 5.69
C GLY A 40 -21.99 -7.99 5.30
N ASP A 41 -21.40 -7.49 4.22
CA ASP A 41 -21.67 -6.16 3.65
C ASP A 41 -22.90 -6.15 2.69
N GLY A 42 -23.55 -7.30 2.48
CA GLY A 42 -24.74 -7.44 1.62
C GLY A 42 -24.46 -7.40 0.12
N LEU A 43 -23.20 -7.57 -0.29
CA LEU A 43 -22.78 -7.64 -1.70
C LEU A 43 -22.93 -9.05 -2.30
N LEU A 44 -23.10 -10.07 -1.45
CA LEU A 44 -23.42 -11.44 -1.82
C LEU A 44 -24.66 -11.89 -1.06
N THR A 45 -25.52 -12.67 -1.70
CA THR A 45 -26.54 -13.44 -0.97
C THR A 45 -25.91 -14.65 -0.26
N ALA A 46 -26.67 -15.30 0.63
CA ALA A 46 -26.20 -16.50 1.32
C ALA A 46 -25.92 -17.64 0.33
N GLU A 47 -26.75 -17.77 -0.70
CA GLU A 47 -26.60 -18.77 -1.76
C GLU A 47 -25.35 -18.51 -2.60
N GLU A 48 -25.11 -17.25 -3.02
CA GLU A 48 -23.90 -16.89 -3.76
C GLU A 48 -22.63 -17.08 -2.94
N LEU A 49 -22.70 -16.82 -1.63
CA LEU A 49 -21.60 -17.08 -0.70
C LEU A 49 -21.26 -18.59 -0.66
N ASP A 50 -22.25 -19.44 -0.44
CA ASP A 50 -22.03 -20.89 -0.33
C ASP A 50 -21.44 -21.47 -1.61
N GLU A 51 -21.98 -21.10 -2.78
CA GLU A 51 -21.46 -21.51 -4.09
C GLU A 51 -19.99 -21.11 -4.27
N ARG A 52 -19.64 -19.86 -3.95
CA ARG A 52 -18.26 -19.36 -4.11
C ARG A 52 -17.31 -19.98 -3.08
N LEU A 53 -17.77 -20.30 -1.87
CA LEU A 53 -16.96 -20.96 -0.84
C LEU A 53 -16.56 -22.38 -1.24
N GLU A 54 -17.47 -23.15 -1.84
CA GLU A 54 -17.16 -24.50 -2.33
C GLU A 54 -16.08 -24.48 -3.42
N VAL A 55 -16.18 -23.53 -4.36
CA VAL A 55 -15.18 -23.34 -5.41
C VAL A 55 -13.85 -22.88 -4.81
N ALA A 56 -13.86 -21.93 -3.87
CA ALA A 56 -12.65 -21.43 -3.23
C ALA A 56 -11.89 -22.53 -2.48
N LEU A 57 -12.59 -23.41 -1.76
CA LEU A 57 -11.97 -24.49 -0.97
C LEU A 57 -11.42 -25.62 -1.84
N SER A 58 -12.00 -25.84 -3.01
CA SER A 58 -11.58 -26.88 -3.96
C SER A 58 -10.54 -26.41 -4.99
N ALA A 59 -10.32 -25.09 -5.10
CA ALA A 59 -9.39 -24.49 -6.05
C ALA A 59 -7.94 -24.99 -5.87
N ARG A 60 -7.34 -25.35 -7.00
CA ARG A 60 -5.96 -25.84 -7.11
C ARG A 60 -5.02 -24.77 -7.63
N THR A 61 -5.52 -23.74 -8.32
CA THR A 61 -4.71 -22.68 -8.91
C THR A 61 -5.15 -21.29 -8.47
N LEU A 62 -4.22 -20.33 -8.48
CA LEU A 62 -4.55 -18.92 -8.20
C LEU A 62 -5.48 -18.34 -9.27
N ALA A 63 -5.43 -18.86 -10.49
CA ALA A 63 -6.32 -18.47 -11.59
C ALA A 63 -7.78 -18.86 -11.31
N GLU A 64 -8.03 -19.99 -10.65
CA GLU A 64 -9.36 -20.41 -10.21
C GLU A 64 -9.92 -19.55 -9.06
N LEU A 65 -9.05 -19.00 -8.21
CA LEU A 65 -9.46 -18.12 -7.09
C LEU A 65 -9.77 -16.69 -7.52
N ALA A 66 -9.02 -16.15 -8.49
CA ALA A 66 -9.15 -14.77 -8.96
C ALA A 66 -10.57 -14.33 -9.39
N PRO A 67 -11.35 -15.11 -10.17
CA PRO A 67 -12.69 -14.69 -10.59
C PRO A 67 -13.70 -14.63 -9.44
N LEU A 68 -13.50 -15.39 -8.36
CA LEU A 68 -14.46 -15.47 -7.23
C LEU A 68 -14.59 -14.15 -6.47
N THR A 69 -13.58 -13.28 -6.57
CA THR A 69 -13.54 -11.98 -5.87
C THR A 69 -13.40 -10.80 -6.84
N ALA A 70 -13.51 -11.02 -8.15
CA ALA A 70 -13.23 -9.99 -9.15
C ALA A 70 -14.26 -8.84 -9.15
N ASP A 71 -15.52 -9.18 -8.91
CA ASP A 71 -16.65 -8.25 -8.72
C ASP A 71 -16.74 -7.71 -7.28
N LEU A 72 -16.19 -8.46 -6.33
CA LEU A 72 -16.17 -8.15 -4.91
C LEU A 72 -14.87 -7.41 -4.58
N ARG A 73 -14.76 -6.15 -5.02
CA ARG A 73 -13.63 -5.29 -4.63
C ARG A 73 -13.45 -5.40 -3.10
N PRO A 74 -12.31 -5.93 -2.60
CA PRO A 74 -12.23 -6.31 -1.20
C PRO A 74 -12.32 -5.07 -0.32
N ALA A 75 -13.29 -5.06 0.60
CA ALA A 75 -13.34 -4.06 1.68
C ALA A 75 -12.07 -4.11 2.56
N ALA A 76 -11.32 -5.21 2.52
CA ALA A 76 -9.99 -5.33 3.10
C ALA A 76 -8.93 -4.46 2.40
N GLU A 77 -8.95 -4.34 1.06
CA GLU A 77 -8.12 -3.35 0.36
C GLU A 77 -8.61 -1.92 0.64
N ALA A 78 -9.92 -1.73 0.83
CA ALA A 78 -10.48 -0.42 1.19
C ALA A 78 -10.09 0.06 2.62
N LYS A 79 -9.68 -0.84 3.52
CA LYS A 79 -9.12 -0.49 4.84
C LYS A 79 -7.59 -0.32 4.86
N ASP A 80 -6.89 -0.79 3.82
CA ASP A 80 -5.43 -0.71 3.70
C ASP A 80 -4.93 0.54 2.95
N VAL A 81 -5.85 1.30 2.35
CA VAL A 81 -5.56 2.56 1.67
C VAL A 81 -6.22 3.71 2.42
N VAL A 82 -5.41 4.64 2.94
CA VAL A 82 -5.93 5.90 3.49
C VAL A 82 -5.71 7.00 2.46
N ARG A 83 -6.77 7.71 2.08
CA ARG A 83 -6.68 8.87 1.19
C ARG A 83 -6.92 10.16 1.95
N ILE A 84 -6.02 11.13 1.77
CA ILE A 84 -6.11 12.47 2.33
C ILE A 84 -6.15 13.48 1.18
N GLU A 85 -7.31 14.10 1.00
CA GLU A 85 -7.53 15.17 0.02
C GLU A 85 -7.78 16.50 0.73
N GLN A 86 -7.00 17.53 0.40
CA GLN A 86 -7.20 18.86 0.98
C GLN A 86 -6.58 19.96 0.12
N ALA A 87 -7.27 21.11 -0.02
CA ALA A 87 -6.78 22.27 -0.74
C ALA A 87 -6.91 23.58 0.07
N HIS A 88 -6.00 24.52 -0.21
CA HIS A 88 -6.09 25.97 0.05
C HIS A 88 -5.86 26.47 1.49
N SER A 89 -6.11 25.72 2.57
CA SER A 89 -5.49 26.02 3.89
C SER A 89 -5.66 24.93 4.93
N GLY A 90 -4.54 24.54 5.56
CA GLY A 90 -4.51 23.61 6.69
C GLY A 90 -3.12 23.04 6.92
N ALA A 91 -2.89 22.52 8.13
CA ALA A 91 -1.82 21.58 8.40
C ALA A 91 -2.46 20.21 8.65
N ILE A 92 -1.97 19.19 7.95
CA ILE A 92 -2.36 17.81 8.15
C ILE A 92 -1.34 17.20 9.08
N GLU A 93 -1.77 16.80 10.26
CA GLU A 93 -0.91 16.13 11.24
C GLU A 93 -1.45 14.75 11.60
N ARG A 94 -0.58 13.74 11.53
CA ARG A 94 -0.81 12.40 12.08
C ARG A 94 0.24 12.15 13.14
N ARG A 95 -0.18 12.04 14.40
CA ARG A 95 0.68 11.90 15.58
C ARG A 95 0.07 10.90 16.58
N GLY A 96 0.90 10.39 17.48
CA GLY A 96 0.49 9.44 18.51
C GLY A 96 0.28 8.02 17.96
N ARG A 97 -0.57 7.24 18.63
CA ARG A 97 -0.89 5.85 18.23
C ARG A 97 -1.92 5.81 17.11
N TRP A 98 -1.49 6.11 15.89
CA TRP A 98 -2.28 5.87 14.69
C TRP A 98 -1.80 4.60 13.99
N VAL A 99 -2.72 3.87 13.35
CA VAL A 99 -2.40 2.65 12.60
C VAL A 99 -1.87 3.05 11.23
N VAL A 100 -0.68 2.55 10.89
CA VAL A 100 -0.04 2.82 9.59
C VAL A 100 -0.70 1.93 8.52
N PRO A 101 -1.33 2.52 7.49
CA PRO A 101 -1.92 1.74 6.40
C PRO A 101 -0.81 1.16 5.51
N ARG A 102 -1.17 0.23 4.62
CA ARG A 102 -0.26 -0.27 3.59
C ARG A 102 -0.02 0.77 2.49
N ARG A 103 -1.02 1.59 2.17
CA ARG A 103 -0.92 2.70 1.22
C ARG A 103 -1.54 3.98 1.77
N LEU A 104 -0.88 5.11 1.55
CA LEU A 104 -1.36 6.44 1.91
C LEU A 104 -1.33 7.34 0.67
N GLU A 105 -2.48 7.86 0.28
CA GLU A 105 -2.59 8.77 -0.86
C GLU A 105 -2.74 10.22 -0.37
N LEU A 106 -1.79 11.07 -0.74
CA LEU A 106 -1.73 12.47 -0.37
C LEU A 106 -2.01 13.34 -1.58
N ALA A 107 -3.28 13.67 -1.83
CA ALA A 107 -3.69 14.61 -2.87
C ALA A 107 -3.92 15.99 -2.24
N VAL A 108 -2.84 16.73 -1.99
CA VAL A 108 -2.91 17.96 -1.19
C VAL A 108 -2.24 19.17 -1.83
N THR A 109 -2.90 20.31 -1.75
CA THR A 109 -2.47 21.55 -2.41
C THR A 109 -2.40 22.69 -1.40
N PHE A 110 -1.22 23.31 -1.28
CA PHE A 110 -0.90 24.39 -0.34
C PHE A 110 -1.07 24.04 1.16
N CYS A 111 -1.06 22.75 1.51
CA CYS A 111 -1.11 22.25 2.89
C CYS A 111 0.24 21.70 3.36
N ALA A 112 0.61 21.98 4.62
CA ALA A 112 1.77 21.35 5.23
C ALA A 112 1.36 19.98 5.80
N VAL A 113 2.15 18.94 5.57
CA VAL A 113 1.86 17.59 6.05
C VAL A 113 2.94 17.15 7.02
N THR A 114 2.55 16.69 8.20
CA THR A 114 3.43 16.07 9.19
C THR A 114 2.90 14.68 9.54
N LEU A 115 3.66 13.66 9.18
CA LEU A 115 3.39 12.27 9.57
C LEU A 115 4.43 11.86 10.62
N ASP A 116 3.97 11.56 11.82
CA ASP A 116 4.81 11.16 12.94
C ASP A 116 4.67 9.67 13.23
N PHE A 117 5.72 8.93 12.94
CA PHE A 117 5.80 7.48 13.11
C PHE A 117 6.45 7.08 14.44
N THR A 118 6.66 8.03 15.36
CA THR A 118 7.32 7.76 16.64
C THR A 118 6.52 6.77 17.51
N ASP A 119 5.20 6.97 17.59
CA ASP A 119 4.29 6.12 18.40
C ASP A 119 3.30 5.35 17.52
N ALA A 120 3.48 5.37 16.20
CA ALA A 120 2.57 4.75 15.25
C ALA A 120 2.56 3.22 15.37
N VAL A 121 1.38 2.63 15.20
CA VAL A 121 1.18 1.18 15.21
C VAL A 121 1.46 0.66 13.81
N LEU A 122 2.54 -0.12 13.67
CA LEU A 122 2.94 -0.73 12.41
C LEU A 122 2.22 -2.08 12.27
N THR A 123 1.32 -2.19 11.30
CA THR A 123 0.67 -3.45 10.91
C THR A 123 1.40 -4.15 9.77
N HIS A 124 2.16 -3.38 8.99
CA HIS A 124 2.91 -3.83 7.81
C HIS A 124 4.36 -3.38 7.90
N ASP A 125 5.24 -4.10 7.20
CA ASP A 125 6.66 -3.77 7.05
C ASP A 125 6.91 -2.75 5.93
N THR A 126 5.91 -2.46 5.11
CA THR A 126 6.00 -1.59 3.94
C THR A 126 4.80 -0.65 3.87
N LEU A 127 5.07 0.65 3.72
CA LEU A 127 4.09 1.70 3.48
C LEU A 127 4.43 2.40 2.15
N VAL A 128 3.49 2.43 1.22
CA VAL A 128 3.60 3.26 0.01
C VAL A 128 2.89 4.58 0.23
N ILE A 129 3.58 5.70 0.07
CA ILE A 129 2.98 7.04 0.10
C ILE A 129 2.92 7.58 -1.32
N ASP A 130 1.73 7.62 -1.89
CA ASP A 130 1.44 8.26 -3.17
C ASP A 130 1.28 9.76 -2.96
N SER A 131 2.31 10.52 -3.30
CA SER A 131 2.35 11.97 -3.10
C SER A 131 1.92 12.67 -4.37
N SER A 132 0.76 13.33 -4.34
CA SER A 132 0.34 14.33 -5.32
C SER A 132 0.25 15.68 -4.62
N MET A 133 1.41 16.25 -4.31
CA MET A 133 1.53 17.39 -3.40
C MET A 133 2.08 18.64 -4.08
N THR A 134 1.36 19.77 -3.95
CA THR A 134 1.85 21.09 -4.39
C THR A 134 1.98 22.08 -3.24
N GLY A 135 3.08 22.83 -3.20
CA GLY A 135 3.26 23.97 -2.29
C GLY A 135 4.11 23.64 -1.06
N LYS A 136 3.48 23.47 0.10
CA LYS A 136 4.17 23.45 1.41
C LYS A 136 4.98 22.16 1.65
N ARG A 137 5.51 22.03 2.87
CA ARG A 137 6.44 20.96 3.29
C ARG A 137 5.71 19.66 3.62
N LEU A 138 6.30 18.53 3.20
CA LEU A 138 6.03 17.19 3.74
C LEU A 138 7.10 16.86 4.79
N THR A 139 6.69 16.49 5.99
CA THR A 139 7.59 16.12 7.10
C THR A 139 7.28 14.71 7.56
N LEU A 140 8.27 13.83 7.53
CA LEU A 140 8.21 12.48 8.08
C LEU A 140 9.09 12.44 9.33
N ILE A 141 8.48 12.13 10.48
CA ILE A 141 9.18 11.95 11.74
C ILE A 141 9.32 10.46 11.98
N THR A 142 10.54 9.94 12.02
CA THR A 142 10.83 8.50 12.05
C THR A 142 11.51 8.08 13.36
N ARG A 143 11.27 6.84 13.78
CA ARG A 143 12.01 6.17 14.87
C ARG A 143 13.07 5.21 14.28
N PRO A 144 14.06 4.75 15.06
CA PRO A 144 15.01 3.74 14.60
C PRO A 144 14.30 2.50 14.03
N GLY A 145 14.83 1.94 12.95
CA GLY A 145 14.22 0.82 12.21
C GLY A 145 13.29 1.25 11.07
N ILE A 146 12.92 2.54 10.98
CA ILE A 146 12.18 3.05 9.82
C ILE A 146 13.16 3.57 8.77
N VAL A 147 13.02 3.07 7.53
CA VAL A 147 13.77 3.57 6.37
C VAL A 147 12.81 4.26 5.42
N VAL A 148 13.27 5.34 4.80
CA VAL A 148 12.48 6.11 3.83
C VAL A 148 13.23 6.13 2.52
N ASP A 149 12.59 5.61 1.49
CA ASP A 149 13.01 5.62 0.10
C ASP A 149 12.27 6.76 -0.63
N THR A 150 13.02 7.56 -1.38
CA THR A 150 12.49 8.69 -2.16
C THR A 150 12.86 8.60 -3.64
N ASP A 151 13.41 7.47 -4.10
CA ASP A 151 13.97 7.32 -5.44
C ASP A 151 12.88 7.40 -6.52
N ALA A 152 11.67 6.94 -6.20
CA ALA A 152 10.49 7.00 -7.07
C ALA A 152 9.69 8.32 -6.97
N LEU A 153 10.16 9.30 -6.19
CA LEU A 153 9.48 10.58 -6.00
C LEU A 153 9.97 11.62 -7.02
N GLN A 154 9.07 12.08 -7.88
CA GLN A 154 9.36 13.16 -8.83
C GLN A 154 9.32 14.52 -8.13
N LEU A 155 10.40 15.30 -8.24
CA LEU A 155 10.56 16.58 -7.56
C LEU A 155 10.63 17.73 -8.57
N ALA A 156 9.78 18.74 -8.39
CA ALA A 156 9.84 20.00 -9.15
C ALA A 156 9.97 21.19 -8.19
N HIS A 157 11.03 21.99 -8.32
CA HIS A 157 11.33 23.12 -7.43
C HIS A 157 11.30 22.75 -5.92
N CYS A 158 11.71 21.53 -5.61
CA CYS A 158 11.64 20.93 -4.27
C CYS A 158 13.00 20.36 -3.88
N LYS A 159 13.23 20.20 -2.57
CA LYS A 159 14.43 19.56 -2.02
C LYS A 159 14.08 18.51 -0.99
N VAL A 160 14.81 17.40 -0.99
CA VAL A 160 14.74 16.38 0.05
C VAL A 160 15.81 16.68 1.10
N LYS A 161 15.42 16.66 2.38
CA LYS A 161 16.33 16.76 3.52
C LYS A 161 16.16 15.52 4.38
N GLN A 162 17.00 14.53 4.17
CA GLN A 162 16.99 13.30 4.94
C GLN A 162 18.04 13.36 6.04
N ARG A 163 17.57 13.62 7.27
CA ARG A 163 18.40 13.62 8.48
C ARG A 163 18.37 12.23 9.12
N HIS A 164 18.64 11.20 8.32
CA HIS A 164 18.90 9.87 8.84
C HIS A 164 20.38 9.72 9.11
N ARG A 165 20.69 9.12 10.26
CA ARG A 165 21.91 8.34 10.38
C ARG A 165 21.60 7.03 9.62
N PRO A 166 22.41 6.61 8.63
CA PRO A 166 22.35 5.22 8.16
C PRO A 166 22.33 4.34 9.40
N GLY A 167 21.42 3.36 9.43
CA GLY A 167 21.22 2.51 10.59
C GLY A 167 22.57 2.05 11.12
N ALA A 168 22.75 2.12 12.45
CA ALA A 168 23.79 1.30 13.04
C ALA A 168 23.55 -0.14 12.52
N PRO A 169 24.58 -0.87 12.07
CA PRO A 169 24.42 -2.14 11.36
C PRO A 169 23.54 -3.18 12.08
N ASP A 170 23.27 -2.98 13.37
CA ASP A 170 22.46 -3.85 14.24
C ASP A 170 20.96 -3.53 14.37
N VAL A 171 20.42 -2.45 13.77
CA VAL A 171 18.98 -2.15 13.91
C VAL A 171 18.17 -2.77 12.76
N PRO A 172 17.30 -3.75 13.01
CA PRO A 172 16.47 -4.34 11.96
C PRO A 172 15.50 -3.30 11.41
N VAL A 173 15.27 -3.36 10.09
CA VAL A 173 14.26 -2.53 9.43
C VAL A 173 12.88 -3.05 9.81
N THR A 174 12.09 -2.21 10.47
CA THR A 174 10.72 -2.51 10.92
C THR A 174 9.65 -1.90 10.02
N LEU A 175 10.01 -0.85 9.26
CA LEU A 175 9.13 -0.23 8.27
C LEU A 175 9.96 0.36 7.14
N ARG A 176 9.62 0.03 5.90
CA ARG A 176 10.06 0.73 4.69
C ARG A 176 8.95 1.65 4.24
N ILE A 177 9.26 2.93 4.10
CA ILE A 177 8.35 3.92 3.53
C ILE A 177 8.85 4.24 2.12
N GLU A 178 8.03 3.96 1.11
CA GLU A 178 8.32 4.26 -0.29
C GLU A 178 7.52 5.50 -0.71
N LEU A 179 8.20 6.60 -1.04
CA LEU A 179 7.54 7.80 -1.55
C LEU A 179 7.50 7.74 -3.07
N VAL A 180 6.29 7.75 -3.63
CA VAL A 180 6.04 7.75 -5.06
C VAL A 180 5.22 8.99 -5.46
N GLY A 181 5.07 9.22 -6.76
CA GLY A 181 4.28 10.32 -7.30
C GLY A 181 5.11 11.59 -7.52
N HIS A 182 4.50 12.75 -7.33
CA HIS A 182 5.11 14.05 -7.59
C HIS A 182 4.95 15.06 -6.44
N LYS A 183 6.02 15.81 -6.21
CA LYS A 183 6.06 16.92 -5.25
C LYS A 183 6.56 18.18 -5.93
N THR A 184 5.68 19.19 -5.99
CA THR A 184 5.98 20.49 -6.59
C THR A 184 6.11 21.57 -5.50
N HIS A 185 7.14 22.41 -5.58
CA HIS A 185 7.53 23.47 -4.63
C HIS A 185 7.84 22.95 -3.21
N GLY A 186 8.48 23.77 -2.36
CA GLY A 186 8.67 23.43 -0.94
C GLY A 186 9.79 22.42 -0.65
N SER A 187 9.54 21.46 0.24
CA SER A 187 10.56 20.50 0.68
C SER A 187 9.95 19.21 1.24
N VAL A 188 10.66 18.10 1.10
CA VAL A 188 10.44 16.86 1.85
C VAL A 188 11.49 16.78 2.95
N VAL A 189 11.07 16.55 4.19
CA VAL A 189 11.99 16.48 5.33
C VAL A 189 11.75 15.17 6.06
N VAL A 190 12.76 14.32 6.12
CA VAL A 190 12.78 13.12 6.95
C VAL A 190 13.71 13.37 8.12
N ARG A 191 13.23 13.18 9.35
CA ARG A 191 14.04 13.43 10.54
C ARG A 191 13.61 12.58 11.74
N PRO A 192 14.48 12.34 12.71
CA PRO A 192 14.06 11.81 14.01
C PRO A 192 13.16 12.82 14.76
N PRO A 193 12.45 12.36 15.82
CA PRO A 193 11.74 13.25 16.73
C PRO A 193 12.72 14.27 17.33
N ARG A 194 12.25 15.49 17.56
CA ARG A 194 13.05 16.49 18.27
C ARG A 194 13.19 16.01 19.71
N ARG A 195 14.43 15.90 20.22
CA ARG A 195 14.67 15.69 21.66
C ARG A 195 13.88 16.75 22.42
N THR A 196 12.93 16.33 23.24
CA THR A 196 12.27 17.21 24.21
C THR A 196 13.27 17.61 25.28
N PHE A 197 13.10 18.81 25.83
CA PHE A 197 14.00 19.43 26.83
C PHE A 197 14.34 18.48 28.00
N GLY A 198 13.42 17.60 28.40
CA GLY A 198 13.63 16.58 29.44
C GLY A 198 14.66 15.48 29.12
N GLN A 199 14.96 15.20 27.84
CA GLN A 199 16.05 14.28 27.47
C GLN A 199 17.44 14.93 27.53
N TRP A 200 17.53 16.26 27.70
CA TRP A 200 18.79 16.97 27.90
C TRP A 200 19.29 16.86 29.36
N LEU A 201 18.37 16.64 30.32
CA LEU A 201 18.66 16.66 31.76
C LEU A 201 18.96 15.29 32.38
N ARG A 202 19.26 14.25 31.58
CA ARG A 202 19.85 13.00 32.10
C ARG A 202 21.33 12.92 31.70
N PRO A 203 22.25 13.50 32.49
CA PRO A 203 23.64 13.06 32.44
C PRO A 203 23.68 11.59 32.90
N GLY A 204 24.49 10.77 32.21
CA GLY A 204 24.60 9.34 32.45
C GLY A 204 24.82 9.01 33.93
N GLY A 205 24.06 8.03 34.41
CA GLY A 205 24.40 7.26 35.60
C GLY A 205 25.38 6.15 35.23
#